data_AF-A0A7S1FHJ7-F1
#
_entry.id   AF-A0A7S1FHJ7-F1
#
_cell.length_a   1.000
_cell.length_b   1.000
_cell.length_c   1.000
_cell.angle_alpha   90.00
_cell.angle_beta   90.00
_cell.angle_gamma   90.00
#
_symmetry.space_group_name_H-M   'P 1'
#
loop_
_entity.id
_entity.type
_entity.pdbx_description
1 polymer ?
#
loop_
_entity_poly.entity_id
_entity_poly.type
_entity_poly.pdbx_seq_one_letter_code
_entity_poly.pdbx_strand_id
1 'polypeptide(L)'
;GNKLDRRWCPLLRKGIHEDATQQFANAPGLLIGSDGSLRVEMTSDFHAIDEEVVQSNGRLLPRRWVHVAVVHAQSRVSLYMNGMLDVSFKLRGKLQPNDYP
;
A
#
# COMPACT_ATOMS: atom_id res chain seq x y z
N GLY A 1 25.13 -11.04 3.34
CA GLY A 1 23.94 -11.01 4.21
C GLY A 1 22.76 -10.60 3.38
N ASN A 2 22.03 -11.56 2.81
CA ASN A 2 20.94 -11.25 1.89
C ASN A 2 19.64 -11.14 2.68
N LYS A 3 19.12 -9.91 2.71
CA LYS A 3 17.71 -9.56 2.92
C LYS A 3 16.90 -10.48 2.00
N LEU A 4 16.50 -11.64 2.50
CA LEU A 4 15.53 -12.49 1.83
C LEU A 4 14.34 -11.60 1.56
N ASP A 5 14.12 -11.38 0.28
CA ASP A 5 12.98 -10.71 -0.31
C ASP A 5 11.74 -11.04 0.51
N ARG A 6 11.28 -10.07 1.31
CA ARG A 6 10.07 -10.24 2.12
C ARG A 6 8.97 -10.44 1.11
N ARG A 7 8.54 -11.69 0.88
CA ARG A 7 7.40 -11.99 0.02
C ARG A 7 6.20 -11.25 0.60
N TRP A 8 5.78 -10.20 -0.10
CA TRP A 8 4.56 -9.46 0.20
C TRP A 8 3.40 -10.18 -0.46
N CYS A 9 2.43 -10.59 0.34
CA CYS A 9 1.21 -11.22 -0.15
C CYS A 9 0.10 -10.17 -0.25
N PRO A 10 -0.61 -10.07 -1.38
CA PRO A 10 -1.72 -9.13 -1.49
C PRO A 10 -2.86 -9.53 -0.56
N LEU A 11 -3.34 -8.59 0.25
CA LEU A 11 -4.60 -8.70 1.00
C LEU A 11 -5.75 -8.09 0.20
N LEU A 12 -5.49 -6.95 -0.42
CA LEU A 12 -6.43 -6.23 -1.25
C LEU A 12 -5.66 -5.45 -2.31
N ARG A 13 -6.19 -5.38 -3.53
CA ARG A 13 -5.72 -4.45 -4.56
C ARG A 13 -6.95 -3.81 -5.19
N LYS A 14 -6.99 -2.48 -5.14
CA LYS A 14 -7.99 -1.69 -5.86
C LYS A 14 -7.26 -1.06 -7.06
N GLY A 15 -7.51 -1.62 -8.24
CA GLY A 15 -6.90 -1.22 -9.50
C GLY A 15 -5.93 -2.27 -10.08
N ILE A 16 -5.15 -1.85 -11.06
CA ILE A 16 -4.26 -2.73 -11.82
C ILE A 16 -2.79 -2.56 -11.42
N HIS A 17 -2.06 -3.66 -11.46
CA HIS A 17 -0.61 -3.71 -11.39
C HIS A 17 -0.15 -4.79 -12.37
N GLU A 18 0.22 -4.37 -13.57
CA GLU A 18 0.64 -5.25 -14.64
C GLU A 18 2.02 -4.82 -15.15
N ASP A 19 3.04 -5.54 -14.70
CA ASP A 19 4.43 -5.29 -15.05
C ASP A 19 4.67 -5.46 -16.55
N ALA A 20 4.02 -6.43 -17.20
CA ALA A 20 4.26 -6.72 -18.61
C ALA A 20 3.81 -5.58 -19.53
N THR A 21 2.73 -4.88 -19.16
CA THR A 21 2.16 -3.78 -19.94
C THR A 21 2.49 -2.40 -19.36
N GLN A 22 3.20 -2.36 -18.23
CA GLN A 22 3.49 -1.13 -17.46
C GLN A 22 2.21 -0.36 -17.11
N GLN A 23 1.14 -1.10 -16.82
CA GLN A 23 -0.14 -0.53 -16.41
C GLN A 23 -0.28 -0.61 -14.90
N PHE A 24 -0.19 0.55 -14.26
CA PHE A 24 -0.31 0.69 -12.82
C PHE A 24 -1.42 1.71 -12.51
N ALA A 25 -2.33 1.35 -11.60
CA ALA A 25 -3.39 2.24 -11.12
C ALA A 25 -3.81 1.87 -9.69
N ASN A 26 -2.85 1.53 -8.82
CA ASN A 26 -3.13 1.11 -7.46
C ASN A 26 -3.59 2.28 -6.61
N ALA A 27 -4.82 2.21 -6.11
CA ALA A 27 -5.39 3.25 -5.25
C ALA A 27 -6.45 2.70 -4.27
N PRO A 28 -6.09 1.89 -3.25
CA PRO A 28 -4.75 1.42 -2.90
C PRO A 28 -4.49 -0.07 -3.19
N GLY A 29 -3.22 -0.47 -3.17
CA GLY A 29 -2.78 -1.84 -2.88
C GLY A 29 -2.48 -2.00 -1.38
N LEU A 30 -2.91 -3.10 -0.76
CA LEU A 30 -2.63 -3.47 0.62
C LEU A 30 -2.06 -4.88 0.68
N LEU A 31 -0.85 -5.01 1.22
CA LEU A 31 -0.09 -6.25 1.26
C LEU A 31 0.36 -6.56 2.68
N ILE A 32 0.59 -7.84 2.96
CA ILE A 32 1.10 -8.33 4.23
C ILE A 32 2.43 -9.06 4.05
N GLY A 33 3.40 -8.75 4.91
CA GLY A 33 4.65 -9.48 5.02
C GLY A 33 4.49 -10.70 5.92
N SER A 34 5.40 -11.68 5.78
CA SER A 34 5.41 -12.88 6.63
C SER A 34 5.58 -12.59 8.13
N ASP A 35 6.10 -11.42 8.49
CA ASP A 35 6.23 -10.93 9.88
C ASP A 35 4.99 -10.17 10.38
N GLY A 36 3.93 -10.10 9.58
CA GLY A 36 2.70 -9.39 9.90
C GLY A 36 2.76 -7.87 9.64
N SER A 37 3.88 -7.34 9.12
CA SER A 37 3.91 -5.95 8.66
C SER A 37 2.94 -5.73 7.50
N LEU A 38 2.30 -4.57 7.46
CA LEU A 38 1.46 -4.14 6.34
C LEU A 38 2.26 -3.21 5.42
N ARG A 39 1.91 -3.25 4.14
CA ARG A 39 2.42 -2.34 3.13
C ARG A 39 1.26 -1.76 2.34
N VAL A 40 1.29 -0.46 2.11
CA VAL A 40 0.38 0.23 1.21
C VAL A 40 1.16 0.65 -0.03
N GLU A 41 0.63 0.31 -1.19
CA GLU A 41 1.14 0.67 -2.52
C GLU A 41 0.15 1.62 -3.19
N MET A 42 0.64 2.75 -3.70
CA MET A 42 -0.13 3.76 -4.42
C MET A 42 0.55 4.09 -5.75
N THR A 43 -0.22 4.32 -6.81
CA THR A 43 0.31 4.81 -8.08
C THR A 43 0.10 6.32 -8.19
N SER A 44 1.13 7.05 -8.60
CA SER A 44 1.05 8.49 -8.86
C SER A 44 1.72 8.87 -10.18
N ASP A 45 1.45 10.09 -10.64
CA ASP A 45 2.05 10.65 -11.86
C ASP A 45 3.51 11.09 -11.72
N PHE A 46 4.13 10.93 -10.54
CA PHE A 46 5.51 11.36 -10.30
C PHE A 46 6.49 10.58 -11.19
N HIS A 47 6.31 9.26 -11.30
CA HIS A 47 6.97 8.36 -12.26
C HIS A 47 6.08 7.15 -12.52
N ALA A 48 5.68 6.92 -13.78
CA ALA A 48 4.67 5.93 -14.18
C ALA A 48 5.00 4.46 -13.81
N ILE A 49 6.24 4.19 -13.43
CA ILE A 49 6.75 2.85 -13.11
C ILE A 49 7.07 2.67 -11.62
N ASP A 50 7.09 3.76 -10.84
CA ASP A 50 7.46 3.72 -9.43
C ASP A 50 6.19 3.77 -8.58
N GLU A 51 5.91 2.68 -7.86
CA GLU A 51 4.90 2.71 -6.82
C GLU A 51 5.37 3.54 -5.63
N GLU A 52 4.46 4.37 -5.12
CA GLU A 52 4.66 5.06 -3.86
C GLU A 52 4.27 4.12 -2.72
N VAL A 53 5.29 3.64 -2.00
CA VAL A 53 5.13 2.59 -0.99
C VAL A 53 5.37 3.13 0.41
N VAL A 54 4.52 2.73 1.36
CA VAL A 54 4.76 2.88 2.79
C VAL A 54 4.58 1.55 3.51
N GLN A 55 5.37 1.31 4.55
CA GLN A 55 5.23 0.15 5.43
C GLN A 55 4.71 0.60 6.79
N SER A 56 3.90 -0.25 7.42
CA SER A 56 3.39 -0.01 8.76
C SER A 56 4.50 0.00 9.80
N ASN A 57 4.30 0.75 10.88
CA ASN A 57 5.16 0.67 12.06
C ASN A 57 4.78 -0.54 12.93
N GLY A 58 3.48 -0.86 12.99
CA GLY A 58 2.94 -2.02 13.67
C GLY A 58 3.03 -3.32 12.88
N ARG A 59 2.65 -4.42 13.55
CA ARG A 59 2.52 -5.77 12.98
C ARG A 59 1.20 -6.38 13.38
N LEU A 60 0.58 -7.09 12.44
CA LEU A 60 -0.58 -7.92 12.70
C LEU A 60 -0.18 -9.17 13.47
N LEU A 61 -0.97 -9.49 14.49
CA LEU A 61 -0.82 -10.73 15.24
C LEU A 61 -1.73 -11.81 14.64
N PRO A 62 -1.25 -13.04 14.48
CA PRO A 62 -2.08 -14.14 14.00
C PRO A 62 -3.34 -14.34 14.85
N ARG A 63 -4.44 -14.74 14.20
CA ARG A 63 -5.73 -15.09 14.84
C ARG A 63 -6.36 -13.92 15.62
N ARG A 64 -6.13 -12.68 15.20
CA ARG A 64 -6.80 -11.49 15.74
C ARG A 64 -7.46 -10.71 14.63
N TRP A 65 -8.69 -10.28 14.85
CA TRP A 65 -9.33 -9.31 13.99
C TRP A 65 -8.66 -7.94 14.17
N VAL A 66 -8.39 -7.27 13.06
CA VAL A 66 -7.91 -5.89 13.03
C VAL A 66 -8.81 -5.11 12.08
N HIS A 67 -9.13 -3.88 12.43
CA HIS A 67 -9.73 -2.94 11.49
C HIS A 67 -8.61 -2.13 10.84
N VAL A 68 -8.51 -2.17 9.51
CA VAL A 68 -7.48 -1.43 8.76
C VAL A 68 -8.18 -0.43 7.85
N ALA A 69 -7.70 0.82 7.85
CA ALA A 69 -8.17 1.84 6.93
C ALA A 69 -6.99 2.53 6.25
N VAL A 70 -7.04 2.62 4.92
CA VAL A 70 -6.13 3.44 4.12
C VAL A 70 -6.92 4.64 3.63
N VAL A 71 -6.50 5.84 4.02
CA VAL A 71 -7.19 7.09 3.71
C VAL A 71 -6.27 7.98 2.89
N HIS A 72 -6.77 8.45 1.75
CA HIS A 72 -6.11 9.47 0.94
C HIS A 72 -6.86 10.80 1.06
N ALA A 73 -6.16 11.86 1.44
CA ALA A 73 -6.67 13.21 1.46
C ALA A 73 -5.62 14.18 0.91
N GLN A 74 -6.00 14.97 -0.09
CA GLN A 74 -5.10 15.88 -0.83
C GLN A 74 -3.93 15.12 -1.47
N SER A 75 -2.73 15.20 -0.88
CA SER A 75 -1.53 14.50 -1.32
C SER A 75 -0.97 13.60 -0.23
N ARG A 76 -1.77 13.24 0.78
CA ARG A 76 -1.32 12.48 1.95
C ARG A 76 -2.12 11.21 2.07
N VAL A 77 -1.41 10.12 2.27
CA VAL A 77 -1.98 8.79 2.51
C VAL A 77 -1.69 8.43 3.96
N SER A 78 -2.68 7.86 4.64
CA SER A 78 -2.62 7.49 6.04
C SER A 78 -3.13 6.07 6.23
N LEU A 79 -2.35 5.25 6.92
CA LEU A 79 -2.74 3.91 7.34
C LEU A 79 -3.15 3.96 8.81
N TYR A 80 -4.35 3.47 9.09
CA TYR A 80 -4.89 3.32 10.44
C TYR A 80 -5.07 1.85 10.78
N MET A 81 -4.76 1.50 12.02
CA MET A 81 -4.96 0.17 12.60
C MET A 81 -5.80 0.31 13.87
N ASN A 82 -6.96 -0.36 13.91
CA ASN A 82 -7.95 -0.24 14.98
C ASN A 82 -8.33 1.22 15.31
N GLY A 83 -8.39 2.07 14.29
CA GLY A 83 -8.73 3.49 14.42
C GLY A 83 -7.58 4.39 14.88
N MET A 84 -6.40 3.84 15.17
CA MET A 84 -5.20 4.62 15.50
C MET A 84 -4.34 4.84 14.25
N LEU A 85 -3.81 6.05 14.07
CA LEU A 85 -2.86 6.33 12.99
C LEU A 85 -1.57 5.54 13.22
N ASP A 86 -1.21 4.68 12.27
CA ASP A 86 0.03 3.91 12.32
C ASP A 86 1.15 4.60 11.54
N VAL A 87 0.89 4.96 10.28
CA VAL A 87 1.85 5.67 9.42
C VAL A 87 1.14 6.60 8.44
N SER A 88 1.80 7.70 8.09
CA SER A 88 1.34 8.63 7.06
C SER A 88 2.50 9.07 6.19
N PHE A 89 2.27 9.17 4.88
CA PHE A 89 3.25 9.64 3.92
C PHE A 89 2.63 10.60 2.92
N LYS A 90 3.45 11.51 2.40
CA LYS A 90 3.06 12.44 1.34
C LYS A 90 3.40 11.81 -0.01
N LEU A 91 2.42 11.74 -0.89
CA LEU A 91 2.64 11.39 -2.28
C LEU A 91 3.53 12.43 -2.95
N ARG A 92 4.49 11.98 -3.75
CA ARG A 92 5.37 12.82 -4.54
C ARG A 92 4.63 13.41 -5.74
N GLY A 93 3.67 12.65 -6.28
CA GLY A 93 2.82 13.05 -7.41
C GLY A 93 1.34 13.19 -7.03
N LYS A 94 0.52 13.46 -8.04
CA LYS A 94 -0.93 13.32 -7.92
C LYS A 94 -1.28 11.83 -8.00
N LEU A 95 -2.12 11.36 -7.09
CA LEU A 95 -2.64 10.00 -7.11
C LEU A 95 -3.31 9.74 -8.46
N GLN A 96 -2.92 8.65 -9.12
CA GLN A 96 -3.63 8.17 -10.31
C GLN A 96 -4.93 7.51 -9.85
N PRO A 97 -6.11 8.00 -10.27
CA PRO A 97 -7.38 7.38 -9.94
C PRO A 97 -7.43 5.94 -10.44
N ASN A 98 -8.06 5.08 -9.65
CA ASN A 98 -8.35 3.75 -10.12
C ASN A 98 -9.66 3.74 -10.94
N ASP A 99 -9.52 3.66 -12.26
CA ASP A 99 -10.64 3.49 -13.20
C ASP A 99 -10.93 2.01 -13.51
N TYR A 100 -10.22 1.07 -12.88
CA TYR A 100 -10.41 -0.37 -13.01
C TYR A 100 -11.24 -0.91 -11.84
N PRO A 101 -12.17 -1.86 -12.06
CA PRO A 101 -13.00 -2.43 -10.99
C PRO A 101 -12.17 -3.14 -9.90
#